data_AF-A0A953TI58-F1
#
_entry.id   AF-A0A953TI58-F1
#
_cell.length_a   1.000
_cell.length_b   1.000
_cell.length_c   1.000
_cell.angle_alpha   90.00
_cell.angle_beta   90.00
_cell.angle_gamma   90.00
#
_symmetry.space_group_name_H-M   'P 1'
#
loop_
_entity.id
_entity.type
_entity.pdbx_description
1 polymer ?
#
loop_
_entity_poly.entity_id
_entity_poly.type
_entity_poly.pdbx_seq_one_letter_code
_entity_poly.pdbx_strand_id
1 'polypeptide(L)' 'MKRKLKGVKGKVVEAVAVCDQEGSKEIDISFGDKTALHIRFSPRLALEAAELRDWKAGEGELLKKFV' A
#
# COMPACT_ATOMS: atom_id res chain seq x y z
N MET A 1 8.85 8.11 8.24
CA MET A 1 10.19 8.08 7.60
C MET A 1 10.06 8.54 6.14
N LYS A 2 10.84 9.53 5.68
CA LYS A 2 10.76 10.03 4.28
C LYS A 2 11.82 9.31 3.42
N ARG A 3 11.43 8.69 2.30
CA ARG A 3 12.38 8.13 1.31
C ARG A 3 12.63 9.15 0.21
N LYS A 4 13.91 9.40 -0.11
CA LYS A 4 14.30 10.21 -1.28
C LYS A 4 14.60 9.28 -2.45
N LEU A 5 13.93 9.50 -3.57
CA LEU A 5 14.20 8.77 -4.81
C LEU A 5 15.43 9.41 -5.48
N LYS A 6 16.52 8.65 -5.60
CA LYS A 6 17.73 9.10 -6.29
C LYS A 6 17.48 9.08 -7.80
N GLY A 7 18.11 9.99 -8.55
CA GLY A 7 17.99 10.05 -10.01
C GLY A 7 16.85 10.92 -10.56
N VAL A 8 15.95 11.44 -9.71
CA VAL A 8 14.88 12.37 -10.14
C VAL A 8 15.13 13.84 -9.76
N LYS A 9 16.19 14.12 -8.97
CA LYS A 9 16.52 15.48 -8.54
C LYS A 9 16.86 16.35 -9.75
N GLY A 10 16.19 17.49 -9.87
CA GLY A 10 16.44 18.48 -10.92
C GLY A 10 15.78 18.18 -12.26
N LYS A 11 15.05 17.06 -12.38
CA LYS A 11 14.24 16.79 -13.58
C LYS A 11 13.02 17.72 -13.61
N VAL A 12 12.69 18.21 -14.79
CA VAL A 12 11.48 19.00 -15.05
C VAL A 12 10.32 18.04 -15.25
N VAL A 13 9.25 18.20 -14.48
CA VAL A 13 8.01 17.42 -14.62
C VAL A 13 7.26 17.93 -15.85
N GLU A 14 6.90 17.00 -16.73
CA GLU A 14 6.09 17.26 -17.93
C GLU A 14 4.61 16.92 -17.67
N ALA A 15 4.35 15.77 -17.05
CA ALA A 15 2.99 15.33 -16.75
C ALA A 15 2.94 14.49 -15.47
N VAL A 16 1.78 14.51 -14.82
CA VAL A 16 1.44 13.61 -13.72
C VAL A 16 0.11 12.94 -14.03
N ALA A 17 0.10 11.61 -14.04
CA ALA A 17 -1.11 10.81 -14.16
C ALA A 17 -1.36 10.04 -12.86
N VAL A 18 -2.62 10.00 -12.45
CA VAL A 18 -3.07 9.23 -11.28
C VAL A 18 -4.10 8.22 -11.76
N CYS A 19 -3.83 6.95 -11.48
CA CYS A 19 -4.70 5.84 -11.85
C CYS A 19 -5.15 5.12 -10.58
N ASP A 20 -6.47 5.07 -10.39
CA ASP A 20 -7.08 4.26 -9.36
C ASP A 20 -7.33 2.86 -9.93
N GLN A 21 -6.69 1.85 -9.34
CA GLN A 21 -6.96 0.44 -9.63
C GLN A 21 -7.63 -0.21 -8.42
N GLU A 22 -8.35 -1.30 -8.66
CA GLU A 22 -8.95 -2.04 -7.56
C GLU A 22 -7.85 -2.55 -6.62
N GLY A 23 -7.88 -2.09 -5.36
CA GLY A 23 -6.88 -2.46 -4.36
C GLY A 23 -5.48 -1.86 -4.55
N SER A 24 -5.27 -0.89 -5.45
CA SER A 24 -4.00 -0.16 -5.54
C SER A 24 -4.12 1.22 -6.17
N LYS A 25 -3.16 2.09 -5.89
CA LYS A 25 -3.05 3.40 -6.54
C LYS A 25 -1.71 3.49 -7.25
N GLU A 26 -1.76 4.06 -8.44
CA GLU A 26 -0.60 4.28 -9.30
C GLU A 26 -0.45 5.76 -9.61
N ILE A 27 0.79 6.23 -9.57
CA ILE A 27 1.18 7.58 -9.94
C ILE A 27 2.32 7.48 -10.95
N ASP A 28 2.12 8.03 -12.13
CA ASP A 28 3.14 8.17 -13.16
C ASP A 28 3.55 9.63 -13.27
N ILE A 29 4.86 9.88 -13.15
CA ILE A 29 5.46 11.21 -13.32
C ILE A 29 6.37 11.16 -14.53
N SER A 30 5.96 11.80 -15.62
CA SER A 30 6.76 11.93 -16.84
C SER A 30 7.63 13.18 -16.76
N PHE A 31 8.87 13.08 -17.20
CA PHE A 31 9.84 14.17 -17.21
C PHE A 31 10.18 14.61 -18.65
N GLY A 32 10.51 15.89 -18.82
CA GLY A 32 10.83 16.47 -20.13
C GLY A 32 12.06 15.86 -20.83
N ASP A 33 12.86 15.07 -20.11
CA ASP A 33 13.98 14.30 -20.69
C ASP A 33 13.57 12.91 -21.20
N LYS A 34 12.26 12.69 -21.40
CA LYS A 34 11.66 11.43 -21.88
C LYS A 34 11.86 10.23 -20.96
N THR A 35 12.07 10.48 -19.67
CA THR A 35 12.05 9.44 -18.63
C THR A 35 10.80 9.55 -17.77
N ALA A 36 10.48 8.51 -17.00
CA ALA A 36 9.33 8.52 -16.10
C ALA A 36 9.66 7.86 -14.75
N LEU A 37 8.95 8.29 -13.70
CA LEU A 37 8.92 7.65 -12.40
C LEU A 37 7.52 7.05 -12.18
N HIS A 38 7.47 5.72 -12.08
CA HIS A 38 6.26 4.97 -11.74
C HIS A 38 6.24 4.63 -10.24
N ILE A 39 5.18 5.04 -9.54
CA ILE A 39 4.96 4.75 -8.13
C ILE A 39 3.67 3.96 -8.00
N ARG A 40 3.76 2.72 -7.54
CA ARG A 40 2.61 1.91 -7.13
C ARG A 40 2.61 1.73 -5.63
N PHE A 41 1.45 1.92 -5.01
CA PHE A 41 1.22 1.53 -3.63
C PHE A 41 -0.07 0.73 -3.51
N SER A 42 0.04 -0.40 -2.82
CA SER A 42 -1.05 -1.35 -2.62
C SER A 42 -1.15 -1.66 -1.12
N PRO A 43 -2.32 -1.50 -0.47
CA PRO A 43 -2.54 -2.03 0.87
C PRO A 43 -2.30 -3.54 0.87
N ARG A 44 -1.52 -4.03 1.84
CA ARG A 44 -1.43 -5.46 2.13
C ARG A 44 -2.34 -5.74 3.32
N LEU A 45 -3.46 -6.41 3.08
CA LEU A 45 -4.24 -7.01 4.15
C LEU A 45 -3.47 -8.24 4.65
N ALA A 46 -3.07 -8.22 5.92
CA ALA A 46 -2.49 -9.35 6.60
C ALA A 46 -3.50 -9.85 7.65
N LEU A 47 -3.78 -11.15 7.65
CA LEU A 47 -4.54 -11.78 8.71
C LEU A 47 -3.60 -12.06 9.88
N GLU A 48 -3.61 -11.19 10.88
CA GLU A 48 -2.72 -11.31 12.05
C GLU A 48 -3.25 -12.29 13.10
N ALA A 49 -4.57 -12.44 13.20
CA ALA A 49 -5.21 -13.41 14.08
C ALA A 49 -6.52 -13.88 13.47
N ALA A 50 -6.77 -15.19 13.53
CA ALA A 50 -8.05 -15.79 13.27
C ALA A 50 -8.38 -16.75 14.41
N GLU A 51 -9.36 -16.39 15.23
CA GLU A 51 -9.67 -17.06 16.48
C GLU A 51 -11.18 -17.34 16.59
N LEU A 52 -11.54 -18.55 17.02
CA LEU A 52 -12.88 -18.87 17.49
C LEU A 52 -12.94 -18.60 18.99
N ARG A 53 -13.90 -17.78 19.44
CA ARG A 53 -14.08 -17.43 20.85
C ARG A 53 -15.51 -17.67 21.31
N ASP A 54 -15.70 -18.15 22.54
CA ASP A 54 -17.00 -18.22 23.18
C ASP A 54 -17.33 -16.89 23.85
N TRP A 55 -18.19 -16.11 23.18
CA TRP A 55 -18.62 -14.79 23.66
C TRP A 55 -19.57 -14.85 24.88
N LYS A 56 -20.13 -16.02 25.20
CA LYS A 56 -21.02 -16.19 26.35
C LYS A 56 -20.25 -16.47 27.64
N ALA A 57 -19.03 -17.00 27.53
CA ALA A 57 -18.07 -17.03 28.62
C ALA A 57 -17.55 -15.59 28.83
N GLY A 58 -17.74 -15.04 30.02
CA GLY A 58 -17.28 -13.68 30.34
C GLY A 58 -15.81 -13.52 29.96
N GLU A 59 -15.54 -12.54 29.09
CA GLU A 59 -14.25 -12.22 28.45
C GLU A 59 -13.90 -12.92 27.13
N GLY A 60 -14.79 -13.76 26.57
CA GLY A 60 -14.60 -14.28 25.21
C GLY A 60 -13.52 -15.36 25.16
N GLU A 61 -13.77 -16.48 25.85
CA GLU A 61 -12.83 -17.60 25.98
C GLU A 61 -12.36 -18.10 24.61
N LEU A 62 -11.04 -18.24 24.43
CA LEU A 62 -10.48 -18.74 23.18
C LEU A 62 -10.75 -20.24 23.03
N LEU A 63 -11.54 -20.60 22.02
CA LEU A 63 -11.84 -22.00 21.67
C LEU A 63 -10.82 -22.58 20.69
N LYS A 64 -10.37 -21.79 19.71
CA LYS A 64 -9.47 -22.27 18.66
C LYS A 64 -8.72 -21.12 17.96
N LYS A 65 -7.47 -21.37 17.56
CA LYS A 65 -6.71 -20.53 16.63
C LYS A 65 -6.65 -21.19 15.24
N PHE A 66 -6.78 -20.39 14.19
CA PHE A 66 -6.67 -20.83 12.79
C PHE A 66 -5.43 -20.29 12.10
N VAL A 67 -4.92 -19.15 12.57
CA VAL A 67 -3.66 -18.50 12.15
C VAL A 67 -2.90 -18.11 13.40
#